data_AF-A0A934KMC3-F1
#
_entry.id   AF-A0A934KMC3-F1
#
_cell.length_a   1.000
_cell.length_b   1.000
_cell.length_c   1.000
_cell.angle_alpha   90.00
_cell.angle_beta   90.00
_cell.angle_gamma   90.00
#
_symmetry.space_group_name_H-M   'P 1'
#
loop_
_entity.id
_entity.type
_entity.pdbx_description
1 polymer ?
#
loop_
_entity_poly.entity_id
_entity_poly.type
_entity_poly.pdbx_seq_one_letter_code
_entity_poly.pdbx_strand_id
1 'polypeptide(L)'
;MSVGRRLSLQHCKGKYVYFYYLGQKDRRRPTGWCRESYIPAVNLEQQVEALYESMQLRLTMAKRLRHWLETELIAREDRNVAERDFQTKRMEKLNAQRRKLPPPEGVAHRPQG
;
A
#
# COMPACT_ATOMS: atom_id res chain seq x y z
N MET A 1 28.73 -1.50 -24.58
CA MET A 1 27.78 -2.62 -24.55
C MET A 1 27.20 -2.66 -23.15
N SER A 2 25.91 -2.37 -23.02
CA SER A 2 25.27 -2.39 -21.70
C SER A 2 25.18 -3.82 -21.21
N VAL A 3 25.63 -4.06 -19.99
CA VAL A 3 25.49 -5.37 -19.38
C VAL A 3 24.07 -5.39 -18.86
N GLY A 4 23.15 -6.14 -19.49
CA GLY A 4 21.72 -6.25 -19.12
C GLY A 4 21.47 -6.89 -17.74
N ARG A 5 22.29 -6.56 -16.75
CA ARG A 5 22.27 -7.00 -15.37
C ARG A 5 21.55 -5.95 -14.52
N ARG A 6 20.95 -6.41 -13.43
CA ARG A 6 20.20 -5.57 -12.49
C ARG A 6 21.11 -4.47 -11.90
N LEU A 7 20.52 -3.30 -11.69
CA LEU A 7 21.11 -2.22 -10.90
C LEU A 7 20.88 -2.49 -9.42
N SER A 8 21.81 -2.00 -8.60
CA SER A 8 21.71 -1.98 -7.14
C SER A 8 21.99 -0.57 -6.63
N LEU A 9 21.41 -0.23 -5.48
CA LEU A 9 21.53 1.07 -4.85
C LEU A 9 22.67 1.07 -3.83
N GLN A 10 23.46 2.13 -3.78
CA GLN A 10 24.51 2.32 -2.79
C GLN A 10 24.44 3.72 -2.18
N HIS A 11 24.63 3.77 -0.87
CA HIS A 11 24.90 5.00 -0.13
C HIS A 11 26.41 5.21 0.02
N CYS A 12 26.88 6.39 -0.38
CA CYS A 12 28.26 6.83 -0.26
C CYS A 12 28.31 8.03 0.70
N LYS A 13 29.22 7.96 1.69
CA LYS A 13 29.43 9.02 2.68
C LYS A 13 28.14 9.48 3.38
N GLY A 14 27.19 8.55 3.58
CA GLY A 14 25.90 8.80 4.25
C GLY A 14 24.95 9.78 3.56
N LYS A 15 25.34 10.40 2.44
CA LYS A 15 24.58 11.49 1.79
C LYS A 15 24.33 11.27 0.31
N TYR A 16 25.23 10.59 -0.39
CA TYR A 16 25.15 10.46 -1.84
C TYR A 16 24.63 9.09 -2.21
N VAL A 17 23.55 9.04 -2.97
CA VAL A 17 22.91 7.79 -3.39
C VAL A 17 23.16 7.58 -4.87
N TYR A 18 23.68 6.39 -5.21
CA TYR A 18 23.99 6.02 -6.59
C TYR A 18 23.45 4.63 -6.91
N PHE A 19 23.01 4.47 -8.15
CA PHE A 19 22.84 3.17 -8.77
C PHE A 19 24.14 2.70 -9.41
N TYR A 20 24.39 1.41 -9.32
CA TYR A 20 25.51 0.75 -9.98
C TYR A 20 25.11 -0.63 -10.48
N TYR A 21 25.80 -1.12 -11.50
CA TYR A 21 25.55 -2.45 -12.05
C TYR A 21 26.15 -3.51 -11.13
N LEU A 22 25.37 -4.55 -10.80
CA LEU A 22 25.83 -5.63 -9.90
C LEU A 22 27.15 -6.28 -10.35
N GLY A 23 27.40 -6.36 -11.67
CA GLY A 23 28.62 -6.91 -12.24
C GLY A 23 29.91 -6.14 -11.91
N GLN A 24 29.81 -4.91 -11.36
CA GLN A 24 30.97 -4.10 -10.96
C GLN A 24 31.56 -4.52 -9.62
N LYS A 25 30.75 -5.13 -8.75
CA LYS A 25 31.15 -5.54 -7.39
C LYS A 25 31.13 -7.04 -7.16
N ASP A 26 30.80 -7.82 -8.18
CA ASP A 26 30.81 -9.27 -8.10
C ASP A 26 32.26 -9.78 -7.98
N ARG A 27 32.69 -10.13 -6.76
CA ARG A 27 34.02 -10.72 -6.49
C ARG A 27 34.17 -12.13 -7.09
N ARG A 28 33.08 -12.85 -7.36
CA ARG A 28 33.11 -14.23 -7.86
C ARG A 28 33.24 -14.28 -9.38
N ARG A 29 32.70 -13.27 -10.08
CA ARG A 29 32.88 -13.07 -11.52
C ARG A 29 33.13 -11.59 -11.79
N PRO A 30 34.36 -11.10 -11.58
CA PRO A 30 34.69 -9.72 -11.90
C PRO A 30 34.54 -9.55 -13.41
N THR A 31 33.38 -9.02 -13.83
CA THR A 31 33.18 -8.57 -15.19
C THR A 31 34.06 -7.34 -15.39
N GLY A 32 35.35 -7.55 -15.71
CA GLY A 32 36.30 -6.48 -16.04
C GLY A 32 35.89 -5.59 -17.24
N TRP A 33 34.73 -5.89 -17.82
CA TRP A 33 34.08 -5.21 -18.94
C TRP A 33 32.92 -4.28 -18.54
N CYS A 34 32.40 -4.37 -17.31
CA CYS A 34 31.33 -3.45 -16.86
C CYS A 34 31.97 -2.13 -16.38
N ARG A 35 32.29 -1.24 -17.34
CA ARG A 35 32.87 0.10 -17.12
C ARG A 35 31.82 1.21 -17.06
N GLU A 36 30.56 0.85 -16.89
CA GLU A 36 29.46 1.82 -16.81
C GLU A 36 29.64 2.71 -15.58
N SER A 37 29.29 3.98 -15.69
CA SER A 37 29.45 4.92 -14.57
C SER A 37 28.38 4.67 -13.51
N TYR A 38 28.71 5.01 -12.25
CA TYR A 38 27.71 5.13 -11.19
C TYR A 38 26.72 6.22 -11.58
N ILE A 39 25.42 5.94 -11.44
CA ILE A 39 24.35 6.86 -11.84
C ILE A 39 23.80 7.48 -10.55
N PRO A 40 23.81 8.83 -10.39
CA PRO A 40 23.15 9.46 -9.25
C PRO A 40 21.66 9.06 -9.19
N ALA A 41 21.18 8.65 -8.02
CA ALA A 41 19.81 8.15 -7.87
C ALA A 41 18.77 9.17 -8.35
N VAL A 42 18.96 10.44 -7.96
CA VAL A 42 18.09 11.57 -8.36
C VAL A 42 17.92 11.64 -9.87
N ASN A 43 19.00 11.47 -10.65
CA ASN A 43 18.93 11.58 -12.10
C ASN A 43 18.12 10.43 -12.72
N LEU A 44 18.26 9.22 -12.17
CA LEU A 44 17.51 8.06 -12.65
C LEU A 44 16.04 8.15 -12.25
N GLU A 45 15.76 8.60 -11.02
CA GLU A 45 14.39 8.81 -10.52
C GLU A 45 13.65 9.85 -11.38
N GLN A 46 14.27 10.99 -11.67
CA GLN A 46 13.70 12.00 -12.56
C GLN A 46 13.42 11.47 -13.98
N GLN A 47 14.32 10.65 -14.53
CA GLN A 47 14.09 10.03 -15.84
C GLN A 47 12.95 9.02 -15.82
N VAL A 48 12.81 8.26 -14.74
CA VAL A 48 11.69 7.34 -14.54
C VAL A 48 10.39 8.11 -14.40
N GLU A 49 10.36 9.18 -13.61
CA GLU A 49 9.20 10.08 -13.48
C GLU A 49 8.78 10.64 -14.84
N ALA A 50 9.72 11.24 -15.59
CA ALA A 50 9.44 11.76 -16.93
C ALA A 50 8.93 10.68 -17.90
N LEU A 51 9.47 9.46 -17.80
CA LEU A 51 9.00 8.32 -18.58
C LEU A 51 7.54 7.98 -18.22
N TYR A 52 7.19 7.92 -16.93
CA TYR A 52 5.82 7.67 -16.50
C TYR A 52 4.87 8.81 -16.89
N GLU A 53 5.31 10.07 -16.81
CA GLU A 53 4.52 11.23 -17.26
C GLU A 53 4.22 11.16 -18.77
N SER A 54 5.20 10.75 -19.57
CA SER A 54 5.01 10.58 -21.02
C SER A 54 4.15 9.37 -21.39
N MET A 55 4.06 8.36 -20.51
CA MET A 55 3.19 7.21 -20.71
C MET A 55 1.73 7.58 -20.43
N GLN A 56 1.06 8.16 -21.43
CA GLN A 56 -0.39 8.29 -21.39
C GLN A 56 -1.06 6.91 -21.50
N LEU A 57 -1.97 6.61 -20.57
CA LEU A 57 -2.83 5.44 -20.70
C LEU A 57 -3.65 5.56 -21.98
N ARG A 58 -3.58 4.55 -22.84
CA ARG A 58 -4.47 4.47 -24.01
C ARG A 58 -5.91 4.61 -23.53
N LEU A 59 -6.72 5.40 -24.24
CA LEU A 59 -8.09 5.71 -23.84
C LEU A 59 -8.94 4.45 -23.56
N THR A 60 -8.71 3.37 -24.31
CA THR A 60 -9.38 2.07 -24.10
C THR A 60 -9.00 1.43 -22.76
N MET A 61 -7.73 1.50 -22.38
CA MET A 61 -7.25 1.02 -21.08
C MET A 61 -7.79 1.89 -19.95
N ALA A 62 -7.78 3.21 -20.11
CA ALA A 62 -8.32 4.13 -19.12
C ALA A 62 -9.82 3.90 -18.88
N LYS A 63 -10.61 3.69 -19.95
CA LYS A 63 -12.04 3.34 -19.84
C LYS A 63 -12.26 2.02 -19.12
N ARG A 64 -11.48 0.98 -19.47
CA ARG A 64 -11.57 -0.33 -18.82
C ARG A 64 -11.23 -0.24 -17.33
N LEU A 65 -10.16 0.50 -16.99
CA LEU A 65 -9.74 0.72 -15.61
C LEU A 65 -10.82 1.44 -14.81
N ARG A 66 -11.42 2.49 -15.39
CA ARG A 66 -12.50 3.24 -14.74
C ARG A 66 -13.71 2.34 -14.45
N HIS A 67 -14.16 1.58 -15.44
CA HIS A 67 -15.28 0.65 -15.27
C HIS A 67 -15.01 -0.40 -14.19
N TRP A 68 -13.78 -0.92 -14.14
CA TRP A 68 -13.38 -1.88 -13.10
C TRP A 68 -13.39 -1.24 -11.71
N LEU A 69 -12.87 -0.02 -11.57
CA LEU A 69 -12.88 0.72 -10.30
C LEU A 69 -14.29 1.07 -9.83
N GLU A 70 -15.18 1.48 -10.75
CA GLU A 70 -16.58 1.74 -10.45
C GLU A 70 -17.28 0.47 -9.94
N THR A 71 -17.04 -0.67 -10.60
CA THR A 71 -17.57 -1.97 -10.18
C THR A 71 -17.08 -2.36 -8.78
N GLU A 72 -15.78 -2.22 -8.50
CA GLU A 72 -15.23 -2.54 -7.18
C GLU A 72 -15.79 -1.61 -6.10
N LEU A 73 -16.02 -0.33 -6.42
CA LEU A 73 -16.58 0.63 -5.48
C LEU A 73 -18.02 0.26 -5.10
N ILE A 74 -18.84 -0.14 -6.08
CA ILE A 74 -20.21 -0.63 -5.83
C ILE A 74 -20.16 -1.89 -4.96
N ALA A 75 -19.34 -2.88 -5.33
CA ALA A 75 -19.20 -4.13 -4.57
C ALA A 75 -18.68 -3.89 -3.14
N ARG A 76 -17.88 -2.85 -2.91
CA ARG A 76 -17.45 -2.44 -1.58
C ARG A 76 -18.60 -1.81 -0.79
N GLU A 77 -19.42 -0.98 -1.41
CA GLU A 77 -20.56 -0.38 -0.72
C GLU A 77 -21.62 -1.43 -0.35
N ASP A 78 -21.90 -2.38 -1.24
CA ASP A 78 -22.81 -3.49 -0.94
C ASP A 78 -22.35 -4.31 0.28
N ARG A 79 -21.04 -4.59 0.37
CA ARG A 79 -20.45 -5.24 1.55
C ARG A 79 -20.59 -4.39 2.80
N ASN A 80 -20.38 -3.08 2.71
CA ASN A 80 -20.54 -2.17 3.85
C ASN A 80 -21.99 -2.13 4.35
N VAL A 81 -22.96 -2.09 3.44
CA VAL A 81 -24.40 -2.11 3.78
C VAL A 81 -24.76 -3.42 4.47
N ALA A 82 -24.37 -4.56 3.92
CA ALA A 82 -24.63 -5.86 4.52
C ALA A 82 -24.02 -5.99 5.93
N GLU A 83 -22.80 -5.49 6.12
CA GLU A 83 -22.14 -5.48 7.43
C GLU A 83 -22.88 -4.59 8.43
N ARG A 84 -23.28 -3.38 8.02
CA ARG A 84 -24.08 -2.47 8.87
C ARG A 84 -25.39 -3.11 9.31
N ASP A 85 -26.09 -3.77 8.39
CA ASP A 85 -27.35 -4.48 8.69
C ASP A 85 -27.15 -5.62 9.69
N PHE A 86 -26.08 -6.39 9.50
CA PHE A 86 -25.72 -7.47 10.41
C PHE A 86 -25.43 -6.95 11.83
N GLN A 87 -24.61 -5.90 11.95
CA GLN A 87 -24.30 -5.30 13.24
C GLN A 87 -25.53 -4.68 13.90
N THR A 88 -26.41 -4.04 13.12
CA THR A 88 -27.67 -3.46 13.63
C THR A 88 -28.58 -4.54 14.23
N LYS A 89 -28.82 -5.62 13.49
CA LYS A 89 -29.62 -6.76 14.00
C LYS A 89 -29.00 -7.39 15.25
N ARG A 90 -27.67 -7.49 15.28
CA ARG A 90 -26.95 -7.99 16.46
C ARG A 90 -27.14 -7.08 17.67
N MET A 91 -27.06 -5.77 17.49
CA MET A 91 -27.29 -4.78 18.55
C MET A 91 -28.74 -4.81 19.06
N GLU A 92 -29.72 -4.92 18.18
CA GLU A 92 -31.13 -5.08 18.56
C GLU A 92 -31.35 -6.33 19.41
N LYS A 93 -30.77 -7.47 19.01
CA LYS A 93 -30.86 -8.72 19.77
C LYS A 93 -30.23 -8.58 21.17
N LEU A 94 -29.05 -7.97 21.26
CA LEU A 94 -28.37 -7.73 22.54
C LEU A 94 -29.17 -6.77 23.43
N ASN A 95 -29.74 -5.71 22.85
CA ASN A 95 -30.59 -4.78 23.59
C ASN A 95 -31.88 -5.45 24.09
N ALA A 96 -32.51 -6.29 23.27
CA ALA A 96 -33.67 -7.09 23.68
C ALA A 96 -33.32 -8.06 24.81
N GLN A 97 -32.15 -8.70 24.76
CA GLN A 97 -31.65 -9.53 25.85
C GLN A 97 -31.38 -8.71 27.12
N ARG A 98 -30.75 -7.53 27.01
CA ARG A 98 -30.50 -6.62 28.13
C ARG A 98 -31.79 -6.18 28.82
N ARG A 99 -32.83 -5.86 28.07
CA ARG A 99 -34.15 -5.48 28.62
C ARG A 99 -34.84 -6.61 29.37
N LYS A 100 -34.52 -7.86 29.07
CA LYS A 100 -35.04 -9.05 29.77
C LYS A 100 -34.26 -9.38 31.04
N LEU A 101 -33.05 -8.82 31.20
CA LEU A 101 -32.30 -8.97 32.43
C LEU A 101 -32.92 -8.07 33.50
N PRO A 102 -33.09 -8.58 34.74
CA PRO A 102 -33.47 -7.73 35.85
C PRO A 102 -32.39 -6.64 36.05
N PRO A 103 -32.77 -5.45 36.56
CA PRO A 103 -31.79 -4.42 36.90
C PRO A 103 -30.75 -5.03 37.84
N PRO A 104 -29.48 -4.60 37.76
CA PRO A 104 -28.42 -5.18 38.58
C PRO A 104 -28.81 -5.07 40.06
N GLU A 105 -28.89 -6.22 40.73
CA GLU A 105 -29.01 -6.26 42.19
C GLU A 105 -27.72 -5.68 42.78
N GLY A 106 -27.81 -4.47 43.32
CA GLY A 106 -26.72 -3.85 44.06
C GLY A 106 -26.26 -2.50 43.50
N VAL A 107 -27.07 -1.47 43.69
CA VAL A 107 -26.53 -0.20 44.18
C VAL A 107 -27.14 -0.01 45.56
N ALA A 108 -26.46 -0.57 46.57
CA ALA A 108 -26.76 -0.26 47.96
C ALA A 108 -26.61 1.25 48.15
N HIS A 109 -27.72 1.92 48.36
CA HIS A 109 -27.77 3.29 48.85
C HIS A 109 -27.02 3.30 50.19
N ARG A 110 -25.78 3.82 50.24
CA ARG A 110 -25.17 4.17 51.51
C ARG A 110 -25.91 5.39 52.05
N PRO A 111 -26.51 5.33 53.26
CA PRO A 111 -26.94 6.54 53.93
C PRO A 111 -25.68 7.31 54.32
N GLN A 112 -25.63 8.59 53.93
CA GLN A 112 -24.63 9.51 54.43
C GLN A 112 -25.01 9.82 55.89
N GLY A 113 -24.11 9.46 56.81
CA GLY A 113 -24.11 9.96 58.18
C GLY A 113 -23.42 11.32 58.27
#